data_AF-X0TQ96-F1
#
_entry.id   AF-X0TQ96-F1
#
_cell.length_a   1.000
_cell.length_b   1.000
_cell.length_c   1.000
_cell.angle_alpha   90.00
_cell.angle_beta   90.00
_cell.angle_gamma   90.00
#
_symmetry.space_group_name_H-M   'P 1'
#
loop_
_entity.id
_entity.type
_entity.pdbx_description
1 polymer ?
#
loop_
_entity_poly.entity_id
_entity_poly.type
_entity_poly.pdbx_seq_one_letter_code
_entity_poly.pdbx_strand_id
1 'polypeptide(L)' 'MDYGKLVLEIFGDGSQLRDFTYIDDIARGTIKALRPLDYEIINFGSNNLIDLMNL' A
#
# COMPACT_ATOMS: atom_id res chain seq x y z
N MET A 1 16.74 -33.68 2.15
CA MET A 1 17.38 -32.48 1.58
C MET A 1 16.56 -31.30 2.07
N ASP A 2 17.04 -30.62 3.11
CA ASP A 2 16.44 -29.39 3.63
C ASP A 2 16.78 -28.28 2.63
N TYR A 3 15.81 -27.89 1.81
CA TYR A 3 15.94 -26.70 0.97
C TYR A 3 15.96 -25.52 1.93
N GLY A 4 17.16 -25.16 2.41
CA GLY A 4 17.40 -24.15 3.44
C GLY A 4 16.35 -23.05 3.36
N LYS A 5 15.43 -23.08 4.32
CA LYS A 5 14.23 -22.26 4.36
C LYS A 5 14.66 -20.81 4.14
N LEU A 6 14.34 -20.25 2.97
CA LEU A 6 14.67 -18.87 2.67
C LEU A 6 13.90 -18.02 3.70
N VAL A 7 14.63 -17.50 4.69
CA VAL A 7 14.04 -16.67 5.74
C VAL A 7 13.64 -15.37 5.08
N LEU A 8 12.35 -15.05 5.13
CA LEU A 8 11.88 -13.71 4.80
C LEU A 8 12.26 -12.79 5.95
N GLU A 9 13.27 -11.96 5.74
CA GLU A 9 13.65 -10.94 6.72
C GLU A 9 12.56 -9.86 6.78
N ILE A 10 12.02 -9.63 7.96
CA ILE A 10 11.08 -8.55 8.26
C ILE A 10 11.77 -7.59 9.22
N PHE A 11 11.87 -6.32 8.85
CA PHE A 11 12.37 -5.29 9.74
C PHE A 11 11.30 -4.94 10.79
N GLY A 12 11.62 -5.17 12.07
CA GLY A 12 10.69 -5.00 13.20
C GLY A 12 9.98 -6.31 13.57
N ASP A 13 8.80 -6.20 14.18
CA ASP A 13 7.99 -7.36 14.59
C ASP A 13 6.85 -7.70 13.61
N GLY A 14 6.73 -6.94 12.52
CA GLY A 14 5.71 -7.13 11.49
C GLY A 14 4.31 -6.60 11.86
N SER A 15 4.10 -6.10 13.09
CA SER A 15 2.81 -5.58 13.55
C SER A 15 2.47 -4.19 13.03
N GLN A 16 3.40 -3.54 12.33
CA GLN A 16 3.19 -2.20 11.78
C GLN A 16 2.08 -2.19 10.72
N LEU A 17 1.09 -1.31 10.90
CA LEU A 17 -0.01 -1.16 9.96
C LEU A 17 0.36 -0.25 8.79
N ARG A 18 -0.03 -0.63 7.58
CA ARG A 18 0.13 0.17 6.36
C ARG A 18 -1.12 0.05 5.47
N ASP A 19 -1.39 1.10 4.70
CA ASP A 19 -2.33 1.08 3.59
C ASP A 19 -1.53 0.90 2.29
N PHE A 20 -1.84 -0.15 1.53
CA PHE A 20 -1.25 -0.40 0.22
C PHE A 20 -2.30 -0.15 -0.86
N THR A 21 -1.98 0.70 -1.83
CA THR A 21 -2.88 1.01 -2.94
C THR A 21 -2.36 0.41 -4.24
N TYR A 22 -3.23 -0.28 -4.97
CA TYR A 22 -2.87 -0.88 -6.25
C TYR A 22 -2.57 0.19 -7.31
N ILE A 23 -1.58 -0.06 -8.16
CA ILE A 23 -1.05 0.96 -9.07
C ILE A 23 -2.11 1.50 -10.05
N ASP A 24 -3.04 0.66 -10.50
CA ASP A 24 -4.09 1.12 -11.41
C ASP A 24 -5.08 2.08 -10.72
N ASP A 25 -5.28 1.97 -9.41
CA ASP A 25 -6.11 2.92 -8.66
C ASP A 25 -5.44 4.29 -8.57
N ILE A 26 -4.12 4.32 -8.36
CA ILE A 26 -3.34 5.56 -8.41
C ILE A 26 -3.39 6.19 -9.81
N ALA A 27 -3.22 5.39 -10.87
CA ALA A 27 -3.31 5.88 -12.24
C ALA A 27 -4.70 6.46 -12.55
N ARG A 28 -5.78 5.73 -12.21
CA ARG A 28 -7.16 6.20 -12.39
C ARG A 28 -7.47 7.45 -11.57
N GLY A 29 -7.05 7.47 -10.30
CA GLY A 29 -7.21 8.62 -9.42
C GLY A 29 -6.52 9.86 -9.98
N THR A 30 -5.30 9.71 -10.47
CA THR A 30 -4.50 10.80 -11.04
C THR A 30 -5.15 11.39 -12.29
N ILE A 31 -5.67 10.55 -13.20
CA ILE A 31 -6.42 11.02 -14.37
C ILE A 31 -7.69 11.77 -13.94
N LYS A 32 -8.44 11.25 -12.96
CA LYS A 32 -9.64 11.90 -12.42
C LYS A 32 -9.34 13.24 -11.75
N ALA A 33 -8.13 13.42 -11.20
CA ALA A 33 -7.69 14.65 -10.55
C ALA A 33 -7.39 15.81 -11.52
N LEU A 34 -7.40 15.55 -12.84
CA LEU A 34 -7.25 16.62 -13.85
C LEU A 34 -8.46 17.57 -13.91
N ARG A 35 -9.58 17.23 -13.27
CA ARG A 35 -10.72 18.13 -13.13
C ARG A 35 -10.40 19.27 -12.14
N PRO A 36 -11.10 20.41 -12.21
CA PRO A 36 -11.00 21.43 -11.17
C PRO A 36 -11.37 20.82 -9.80
N LEU A 37 -10.44 20.95 -8.86
CA LEU A 37 -10.53 20.47 -7.48
C LEU A 37 -10.34 21.60 -6.47
N ASP A 38 -10.45 22.86 -6.89
CA ASP A 38 -10.31 24.04 -6.03
C ASP A 38 -9.02 24.06 -5.18
N TYR A 39 -7.94 23.48 -5.73
CA TYR A 39 -6.62 23.35 -5.08
C TYR A 39 -6.60 22.45 -3.83
N GLU A 40 -7.58 21.56 -3.68
CA GLU A 40 -7.65 20.61 -2.58
C GLU A 40 -6.52 19.57 -2.63
N ILE A 41 -6.01 19.23 -1.44
CA ILE A 41 -5.07 18.13 -1.24
C ILE A 41 -5.88 16.89 -0.89
N ILE A 42 -5.79 15.85 -1.70
CA ILE A 42 -6.60 14.63 -1.57
C ILE A 42 -5.69 13.41 -1.47
N ASN A 43 -5.99 12.52 -0.52
CA ASN A 43 -5.32 11.24 -0.38
C ASN A 43 -5.95 10.20 -1.31
N PHE A 44 -5.12 9.45 -2.04
CA PHE A 44 -5.51 8.18 -2.67
C PHE A 44 -4.98 7.03 -1.84
N GLY A 45 -5.89 6.19 -1.36
CA GLY A 45 -5.61 5.08 -0.46
C GLY A 45 -6.61 3.94 -0.69
N SER A 46 -6.27 2.72 -0.29
CA SER A 46 -7.22 1.59 -0.32
C SER A 46 -8.24 1.66 0.81
N ASN A 47 -7.98 2.47 1.84
CA ASN A 47 -8.75 2.54 3.08
C ASN A 47 -8.84 1.16 3.79
N ASN A 48 -7.83 0.32 3.57
CA ASN A 48 -7.70 -0.99 4.20
C ASN A 48 -6.31 -1.09 4.83
N LEU A 49 -6.27 -1.05 6.17
CA LEU A 49 -5.04 -1.21 6.93
C LEU A 49 -4.74 -2.69 7.12
N ILE A 50 -3.50 -3.08 6.89
CA ILE A 50 -3.00 -4.44 7.12
C ILE A 50 -1.63 -4.39 7.79
N ASP A 51 -1.38 -5.32 8.71
CA ASP A 51 -0.03 -5.52 9.25
C ASP A 51 0.80 -6.39 8.30
N LEU A 52 2.13 -6.29 8.37
CA LEU A 52 3.00 -7.01 7.43
C LEU A 52 3.00 -8.53 7.65
N MET A 53 2.55 -9.02 8.81
CA MET A 53 2.42 -10.47 9.05
C MET A 53 1.21 -11.08 8.34
N ASN A 54 0.20 -10.27 8.03
CA ASN A 54 -1.03 -10.67 7.37
C ASN A 54 -1.20 -10.12 5.95
N LEU A 55 -0.20 -9.39 5.42
CA LEU A 55 -0.17 -8.88 4.05
C LEU A 55 -0.21 -10.01 3.01
#